data_AF-A0A367YMG9-F1
#
_entry.id   AF-A0A367YMG9-F1
#
_cell.length_a   1.000
_cell.length_b   1.000
_cell.length_c   1.000
_cell.angle_alpha   90.00
_cell.angle_beta   90.00
_cell.angle_gamma   90.00
#
_symmetry.space_group_name_H-M   'P 1'
#
loop_
_entity.id
_entity.type
_entity.pdbx_description
1 polymer ?
#
loop_
_entity_poly.entity_id
_entity_poly.type
_entity_poly.pdbx_seq_one_letter_code
_entity_poly.pdbx_strand_id
1 'polypeptide(L)'
;MTAKNESKTDVFAMMKKKGKVTKVSSVNPKRTDTPESIIAEKVSNQDESAWQVVGSHLIKSIPKEVSVTSDKVKVAAFDLDGTLIKTKSGGKFARGADDWKWWNDKVLDKLLELYEDGHVIVVFTNQGGVVAVPKSTKSYISFTTKLDQVVEALRVKGIRDVFVYGSPKRPSGKKSRTLVNLSTEKLHAAMRKPQPGMWESFLEDLKSREITQDVDYENSFFIGDAAGRKNDFLDSDLQFAKNANLKFETPDDLFT
;
A
#
# COMPACT_ATOMS: atom_id res chain seq x y z
N MET A 1 73.17 -22.61 20.05
CA MET A 1 72.15 -21.56 19.81
C MET A 1 70.78 -22.21 19.81
N THR A 2 69.75 -21.53 20.32
CA THR A 2 68.30 -21.88 20.26
C THR A 2 67.87 -23.30 20.68
N ALA A 3 66.92 -23.38 21.62
CA ALA A 3 66.48 -24.63 22.25
C ALA A 3 65.02 -24.99 21.90
N LYS A 4 64.65 -26.27 22.11
CA LYS A 4 63.55 -26.65 23.03
C LYS A 4 63.45 -28.17 23.30
N ASN A 5 62.94 -28.46 24.48
CA ASN A 5 62.61 -29.76 25.11
C ASN A 5 61.72 -30.67 24.22
N GLU A 6 61.81 -32.01 24.25
CA GLU A 6 61.25 -32.98 25.25
C GLU A 6 59.74 -32.80 25.51
N SER A 7 58.89 -33.85 25.64
CA SER A 7 59.05 -35.28 26.03
C SER A 7 58.11 -36.17 25.16
N LYS A 8 58.28 -37.49 24.92
CA LYS A 8 58.25 -38.69 25.82
C LYS A 8 56.95 -38.77 26.68
N THR A 9 56.25 -39.89 26.95
CA THR A 9 56.29 -41.36 26.64
C THR A 9 54.99 -42.00 27.24
N ASP A 10 54.41 -43.15 26.86
CA ASP A 10 54.42 -44.03 25.67
C ASP A 10 53.36 -45.18 25.84
N VAL A 11 53.22 -46.09 24.85
CA VAL A 11 52.56 -47.44 24.82
C VAL A 11 51.09 -47.61 25.29
N PHE A 12 50.16 -47.96 24.36
CA PHE A 12 49.52 -49.30 24.26
C PHE A 12 48.45 -49.38 23.14
N ALA A 13 48.14 -50.60 22.68
CA ALA A 13 47.20 -50.86 21.58
C ALA A 13 46.40 -52.19 21.72
N MET A 14 45.38 -52.32 20.85
CA MET A 14 44.61 -53.53 20.48
C MET A 14 43.42 -54.02 21.35
N MET A 15 42.51 -54.72 20.63
CA MET A 15 41.48 -55.69 21.07
C MET A 15 40.15 -55.14 21.63
N LYS A 16 38.97 -55.77 21.40
CA LYS A 16 38.45 -56.58 20.26
C LYS A 16 36.93 -56.78 20.40
N LYS A 17 36.22 -57.02 19.28
CA LYS A 17 34.89 -57.69 19.12
C LYS A 17 33.92 -57.78 20.33
N LYS A 18 32.78 -57.09 20.21
CA LYS A 18 31.36 -57.52 20.42
C LYS A 18 30.47 -56.29 20.12
N GLY A 19 29.18 -56.35 19.80
CA GLY A 19 28.24 -57.45 19.57
C GLY A 19 26.85 -56.79 19.41
N LYS A 20 26.14 -57.03 18.30
CA LYS A 20 24.95 -56.25 17.93
C LYS A 20 23.67 -56.95 18.42
N VAL A 21 22.73 -56.21 19.06
CA VAL A 21 21.26 -56.30 18.87
C VAL A 21 20.48 -55.39 19.85
N THR A 22 19.54 -54.61 19.28
CA THR A 22 18.39 -53.86 19.84
C THR A 22 18.35 -53.34 21.30
N LYS A 23 18.05 -52.03 21.41
CA LYS A 23 16.87 -51.56 22.18
C LYS A 23 16.14 -50.50 21.34
N VAL A 24 14.81 -50.41 21.45
CA VAL A 24 13.96 -49.52 20.64
C VAL A 24 13.68 -48.22 21.40
N SER A 25 13.67 -47.08 20.69
CA SER A 25 13.23 -45.78 21.23
C SER A 25 12.65 -44.87 20.15
N SER A 26 11.34 -44.59 20.26
CA SER A 26 10.63 -43.37 19.81
C SER A 26 11.17 -42.59 18.61
N VAL A 27 10.49 -42.69 17.46
CA VAL A 27 10.53 -41.64 16.41
C VAL A 27 9.89 -40.37 16.97
N ASN A 28 10.53 -39.22 16.79
CA ASN A 28 9.98 -37.92 17.17
C ASN A 28 10.21 -36.91 16.01
N PRO A 29 9.17 -36.51 15.25
CA PRO A 29 9.34 -35.78 14.00
C PRO A 29 9.59 -34.28 14.25
N LYS A 30 10.86 -33.91 14.43
CA LYS A 30 11.27 -32.50 14.34
C LYS A 30 11.20 -32.02 12.89
N ARG A 31 10.08 -31.40 12.51
CA ARG A 31 10.15 -30.28 11.56
C ARG A 31 10.71 -29.08 12.31
N THR A 32 11.81 -28.54 11.81
CA THR A 32 12.35 -27.24 12.24
C THR A 32 12.17 -26.27 11.08
N ASP A 33 10.95 -25.77 10.96
CA ASP A 33 10.61 -24.77 9.96
C ASP A 33 11.46 -23.51 10.22
N THR A 34 12.21 -23.09 9.20
CA THR A 34 13.11 -21.94 9.32
C THR A 34 12.30 -20.65 9.27
N PRO A 35 12.86 -19.51 9.74
CA PRO A 35 12.24 -18.21 9.49
C PRO A 35 11.94 -17.99 8.00
N GLU A 36 12.78 -18.54 7.11
CA GLU A 36 12.62 -18.50 5.66
C GLU A 36 11.45 -19.36 5.16
N SER A 37 11.20 -20.56 5.69
CA SER A 37 10.02 -21.35 5.31
C SER A 37 8.72 -20.77 5.87
N ILE A 38 8.74 -20.21 7.09
CA ILE A 38 7.59 -19.48 7.66
C ILE A 38 7.30 -18.19 6.88
N ILE A 39 8.33 -17.51 6.37
CA ILE A 39 8.16 -16.38 5.44
C ILE A 39 7.62 -16.88 4.09
N ALA A 40 8.12 -17.99 3.55
CA ALA A 40 7.66 -18.56 2.29
C ALA A 40 6.19 -19.01 2.35
N GLU A 41 5.74 -19.68 3.42
CA GLU A 41 4.34 -20.08 3.61
C GLU A 41 3.42 -18.87 3.84
N LYS A 42 3.91 -17.80 4.49
CA LYS A 42 3.19 -16.52 4.58
C LYS A 42 3.12 -15.77 3.25
N VAL A 43 4.06 -16.00 2.34
CA VAL A 43 4.06 -15.45 0.97
C VAL A 43 3.16 -16.29 0.05
N SER A 44 3.12 -17.62 0.20
CA SER A 44 2.29 -18.50 -0.64
C SER A 44 0.80 -18.49 -0.30
N ASN A 45 0.43 -18.01 0.89
CA ASN A 45 -0.96 -17.81 1.31
C ASN A 45 -1.43 -16.34 1.20
N GLN A 46 -0.72 -15.49 0.42
CA GLN A 46 -1.29 -14.21 0.02
C GLN A 46 -2.21 -14.40 -1.19
N ASP A 47 -3.47 -13.96 -1.06
CA ASP A 47 -4.34 -13.65 -2.21
C ASP A 47 -3.57 -12.74 -3.18
N GLU A 48 -3.71 -12.93 -4.49
CA GLU A 48 -2.90 -12.18 -5.48
C GLU A 48 -3.04 -10.68 -5.20
N SER A 49 -1.92 -10.01 -4.88
CA SER A 49 -1.95 -8.71 -4.20
C SER A 49 -2.91 -7.74 -4.87
N ALA A 50 -3.97 -7.31 -4.16
CA ALA A 50 -5.05 -6.46 -4.70
C ALA A 50 -4.53 -5.18 -5.39
N TRP A 51 -3.32 -4.76 -5.03
CA TRP A 51 -2.53 -3.73 -5.70
C TRP A 51 -2.09 -4.12 -7.11
N GLN A 52 -2.87 -3.71 -8.10
CA GLN A 52 -2.47 -3.64 -9.50
C GLN A 52 -1.44 -2.52 -9.71
N VAL A 53 -0.60 -2.66 -10.74
CA VAL A 53 0.37 -1.62 -11.17
C VAL A 53 0.27 -1.47 -12.67
N VAL A 54 -0.12 -0.28 -13.14
CA VAL A 54 -0.29 0.01 -14.57
C VAL A 54 1.00 0.65 -15.10
N GLY A 55 1.72 -0.09 -15.95
CA GLY A 55 3.06 0.29 -16.41
C GLY A 55 4.00 0.55 -15.23
N SER A 56 4.39 1.81 -15.03
CA SER A 56 5.02 2.28 -13.79
C SER A 56 4.33 3.50 -13.17
N HIS A 57 3.24 4.00 -13.76
CA HIS A 57 2.70 5.35 -13.52
C HIS A 57 1.48 5.41 -12.60
N LEU A 58 0.87 4.26 -12.31
CA LEU A 58 -0.27 4.14 -11.41
C LEU A 58 -0.16 2.86 -10.57
N ILE A 59 -0.41 2.97 -9.27
CA ILE A 59 -0.70 1.86 -8.37
C ILE A 59 -2.19 1.95 -8.05
N LYS A 60 -2.97 0.88 -8.19
CA LYS A 60 -4.40 0.90 -7.86
C LYS A 60 -4.87 -0.36 -7.13
N SER A 61 -5.84 -0.21 -6.24
CA SER A 61 -6.66 -1.30 -5.70
C SER A 61 -8.13 -0.95 -5.91
N ILE A 62 -8.90 -1.95 -6.31
CA ILE A 62 -10.30 -1.85 -6.69
C ILE A 62 -11.03 -2.94 -5.90
N PRO A 63 -12.14 -2.64 -5.19
CA PRO A 63 -12.86 -3.66 -4.45
C PRO A 63 -13.43 -4.72 -5.40
N LYS A 64 -13.68 -5.95 -4.89
CA LYS A 64 -14.17 -7.07 -5.73
C LYS A 64 -15.63 -6.87 -6.16
N GLU A 65 -16.45 -6.32 -5.26
CA GLU A 65 -17.83 -5.87 -5.50
C GLU A 65 -17.91 -4.34 -5.35
N VAL A 66 -18.96 -3.72 -5.88
CA VAL A 66 -19.18 -2.26 -5.78
C VAL A 66 -20.68 -2.00 -5.65
N SER A 67 -21.11 -1.46 -4.52
CA SER A 67 -22.53 -1.24 -4.21
C SER A 67 -23.02 0.11 -4.75
N VAL A 68 -23.51 0.16 -6.00
CA VAL A 68 -24.22 1.33 -6.56
C VAL A 68 -25.72 1.08 -6.53
N THR A 69 -26.46 1.92 -5.78
CA THR A 69 -27.90 1.78 -5.51
C THR A 69 -28.77 2.88 -6.13
N SER A 70 -28.16 3.77 -6.92
CA SER A 70 -28.74 5.02 -7.43
C SER A 70 -28.56 5.14 -8.95
N ASP A 71 -29.45 5.87 -9.61
CA ASP A 71 -29.38 6.17 -11.05
C ASP A 71 -28.14 7.03 -11.43
N LYS A 72 -27.52 7.67 -10.45
CA LYS A 72 -26.22 8.36 -10.55
C LYS A 72 -25.28 7.93 -9.44
N VAL A 73 -23.97 7.92 -9.72
CA VAL A 73 -22.93 7.61 -8.73
C VAL A 73 -22.57 8.87 -7.93
N LYS A 74 -22.90 8.91 -6.63
CA LYS A 74 -22.31 9.89 -5.69
C LYS A 74 -20.89 9.44 -5.33
N VAL A 75 -19.93 10.35 -5.30
CA VAL A 75 -18.51 10.02 -5.05
C VAL A 75 -17.91 10.95 -4.00
N ALA A 76 -17.49 10.36 -2.88
CA ALA A 76 -16.68 11.04 -1.87
C ALA A 76 -15.21 10.66 -2.11
N ALA A 77 -14.43 11.62 -2.59
CA ALA A 77 -13.05 11.42 -3.00
C ALA A 77 -12.07 12.14 -2.06
N PHE A 78 -10.88 11.56 -1.81
CA PHE A 78 -9.97 12.04 -0.74
C PHE A 78 -8.48 11.97 -1.14
N ASP A 79 -7.63 12.89 -0.66
CA ASP A 79 -6.20 12.56 -0.45
C ASP A 79 -6.01 11.65 0.78
N LEU A 80 -4.82 11.10 0.94
CA LEU A 80 -4.43 10.23 2.03
C LEU A 80 -3.59 10.96 3.10
N ASP A 81 -2.47 11.57 2.72
CA ASP A 81 -1.31 11.87 3.58
C ASP A 81 -1.29 13.34 4.02
N GLY A 82 -2.16 13.67 4.97
CA GLY A 82 -2.51 15.03 5.38
C GLY A 82 -4.03 15.22 5.51
N THR A 83 -4.80 14.31 4.91
CA THR A 83 -6.26 14.35 4.79
C THR A 83 -6.97 13.24 5.56
N LEU A 84 -6.87 11.97 5.14
CA LEU A 84 -7.45 10.85 5.91
C LEU A 84 -6.55 10.43 7.08
N ILE A 85 -5.23 10.44 6.86
CA ILE A 85 -4.23 10.03 7.82
C ILE A 85 -3.15 11.11 8.00
N LYS A 86 -2.48 11.10 9.15
CA LYS A 86 -1.28 11.88 9.41
C LYS A 86 -0.22 11.05 10.11
N THR A 87 1.04 11.46 10.05
CA THR A 87 2.13 10.66 10.62
C THR A 87 1.99 10.48 12.12
N LYS A 88 2.35 9.28 12.61
CA LYS A 88 2.36 9.00 14.05
C LYS A 88 3.53 9.70 14.74
N SER A 89 4.66 9.79 14.04
CA SER A 89 5.91 10.41 14.47
C SER A 89 5.97 11.94 14.37
N GLY A 90 4.94 12.58 13.79
CA GLY A 90 4.92 14.03 13.55
C GLY A 90 5.88 14.53 12.46
N GLY A 91 6.54 13.63 11.71
CA GLY A 91 7.35 14.00 10.54
C GLY A 91 6.49 14.39 9.33
N LYS A 92 7.02 15.23 8.43
CA LYS A 92 6.34 15.61 7.16
C LYS A 92 6.11 14.40 6.22
N PHE A 93 6.90 13.33 6.37
CA PHE A 93 6.75 12.09 5.62
C PHE A 93 6.83 10.90 6.59
N ALA A 94 6.04 9.86 6.34
CA ALA A 94 6.04 8.63 7.14
C ALA A 94 7.39 7.90 7.06
N ARG A 95 7.87 7.38 8.20
CA ARG A 95 9.15 6.67 8.34
C ARG A 95 9.09 5.18 7.95
N GLY A 96 7.88 4.64 7.79
CA GLY A 96 7.61 3.24 7.45
C GLY A 96 6.10 2.98 7.36
N ALA A 97 5.70 1.74 7.11
CA ALA A 97 4.30 1.36 6.91
C ALA A 97 3.40 1.76 8.10
N ASP A 98 3.88 1.58 9.34
CA ASP A 98 3.13 1.80 10.58
C ASP A 98 3.22 3.23 11.14
N ASP A 99 3.88 4.16 10.43
CA ASP A 99 4.04 5.56 10.87
C ASP A 99 2.85 6.44 10.45
N TRP A 100 1.64 5.98 10.78
CA TRP A 100 0.39 6.71 10.55
C TRP A 100 -0.58 6.59 11.72
N LYS A 101 -1.59 7.44 11.68
CA LYS A 101 -2.82 7.44 12.48
C LYS A 101 -3.89 8.22 11.71
N TRP A 102 -5.16 8.04 12.03
CA TRP A 102 -6.24 8.87 11.50
C TRP A 102 -5.98 10.36 11.73
N TRP A 103 -6.50 11.19 10.84
CA TRP A 103 -6.34 12.64 10.92
C TRP A 103 -6.96 13.20 12.20
N ASN A 104 -8.11 12.72 12.62
CA ASN A 104 -8.63 12.83 13.97
C ASN A 104 -9.50 11.60 14.31
N ASP A 105 -10.30 11.66 15.37
CA ASP A 105 -11.28 10.65 15.77
C ASP A 105 -12.50 10.57 14.83
N LYS A 106 -12.88 11.67 14.18
CA LYS A 106 -14.08 11.76 13.31
C LYS A 106 -13.97 11.02 11.99
N VAL A 107 -12.76 10.83 11.45
CA VAL A 107 -12.54 10.29 10.09
C VAL A 107 -13.32 8.99 9.85
N LEU A 108 -13.29 8.04 10.78
CA LEU A 108 -13.97 6.76 10.62
C LEU A 108 -15.50 6.87 10.69
N ASP A 109 -16.04 7.79 11.47
CA ASP A 109 -17.47 8.00 11.59
C ASP A 109 -18.01 8.73 10.35
N LYS A 110 -17.33 9.79 9.90
CA LYS A 110 -17.71 10.54 8.70
C LYS A 110 -17.58 9.74 7.40
N LEU A 111 -16.57 8.88 7.27
CA LEU A 111 -16.48 7.97 6.12
C LEU A 111 -17.57 6.89 6.13
N LEU A 112 -18.06 6.47 7.30
CA LEU A 112 -19.18 5.54 7.39
C LEU A 112 -20.49 6.23 7.04
N GLU A 113 -20.74 7.43 7.58
CA GLU A 113 -21.90 8.27 7.27
C GLU A 113 -22.06 8.50 5.75
N LEU A 114 -20.96 8.84 5.06
CA LEU A 114 -20.95 9.04 3.61
C LEU A 114 -21.20 7.74 2.83
N TYR A 115 -20.65 6.62 3.29
CA TYR A 115 -20.84 5.30 2.67
C TYR A 115 -22.28 4.77 2.87
N GLU A 116 -22.88 4.99 4.04
CA GLU A 116 -24.26 4.64 4.35
C GLU A 116 -25.28 5.52 3.59
N ASP A 117 -24.92 6.78 3.30
CA ASP A 117 -25.64 7.64 2.33
C ASP A 117 -25.38 7.24 0.85
N GLY A 118 -24.56 6.21 0.60
CA GLY A 118 -24.35 5.65 -0.74
C GLY A 118 -23.32 6.39 -1.60
N HIS A 119 -22.34 7.07 -1.00
CA HIS A 119 -21.16 7.54 -1.72
C HIS A 119 -20.18 6.39 -1.98
N VAL A 120 -19.68 6.29 -3.21
CA VAL A 120 -18.46 5.52 -3.50
C VAL A 120 -17.27 6.24 -2.87
N ILE A 121 -16.52 5.54 -2.01
CA ILE A 121 -15.34 6.07 -1.33
C ILE A 121 -14.09 5.80 -2.17
N VAL A 122 -13.37 6.86 -2.57
CA VAL A 122 -12.17 6.75 -3.40
C VAL A 122 -11.01 7.62 -2.90
N VAL A 123 -9.79 7.06 -2.90
CA VAL A 123 -8.57 7.76 -2.47
C VAL A 123 -7.64 8.03 -3.65
N PHE A 124 -7.19 9.28 -3.81
CA PHE A 124 -6.30 9.76 -4.88
C PHE A 124 -5.04 10.40 -4.29
N THR A 125 -3.89 9.70 -4.29
CA THR A 125 -2.70 10.11 -3.50
C THR A 125 -1.39 10.27 -4.29
N ASN A 126 -0.59 11.28 -3.92
CA ASN A 126 0.49 11.85 -4.74
C ASN A 126 1.93 11.40 -4.37
N GLN A 127 2.19 10.09 -4.46
CA GLN A 127 3.30 9.35 -3.82
C GLN A 127 4.72 9.53 -4.41
N GLY A 128 5.30 10.72 -4.23
CA GLY A 128 6.64 11.08 -4.73
C GLY A 128 7.85 10.33 -4.12
N GLY A 129 7.64 9.47 -3.10
CA GLY A 129 8.67 8.59 -2.54
C GLY A 129 8.61 7.12 -3.02
N VAL A 130 7.50 6.73 -3.64
CA VAL A 130 7.19 5.32 -3.97
C VAL A 130 7.63 5.02 -5.40
N VAL A 131 8.26 3.84 -5.62
CA VAL A 131 8.71 3.39 -6.94
C VAL A 131 8.01 2.06 -7.26
N ALA A 132 6.97 2.11 -8.10
CA ALA A 132 6.06 0.99 -8.30
C ALA A 132 6.66 -0.24 -8.99
N VAL A 133 7.76 -0.07 -9.74
CA VAL A 133 8.40 -1.15 -10.51
C VAL A 133 9.91 -1.19 -10.18
N PRO A 134 10.45 -2.36 -9.78
CA PRO A 134 9.73 -3.61 -9.48
C PRO A 134 8.91 -3.51 -8.18
N LYS A 135 7.86 -4.34 -8.03
CA LYS A 135 7.09 -4.47 -6.78
C LYS A 135 7.95 -4.85 -5.56
N SER A 136 9.15 -5.40 -5.76
CA SER A 136 10.09 -5.75 -4.69
C SER A 136 10.86 -4.56 -4.08
N THR A 137 10.59 -3.30 -4.47
CA THR A 137 11.22 -2.15 -3.80
C THR A 137 10.65 -1.96 -2.39
N LYS A 138 11.52 -1.56 -1.44
CA LYS A 138 11.11 -1.25 -0.06
C LYS A 138 10.03 -0.16 0.02
N SER A 139 10.04 0.82 -0.89
CA SER A 139 9.04 1.90 -0.89
C SER A 139 7.72 1.51 -1.54
N TYR A 140 7.67 0.54 -2.46
CA TYR A 140 6.40 -0.07 -2.87
C TYR A 140 5.79 -0.87 -1.72
N ILE A 141 6.54 -1.83 -1.16
CA ILE A 141 6.07 -2.71 -0.08
C ILE A 141 5.59 -1.89 1.14
N SER A 142 6.39 -0.91 1.58
CA SER A 142 6.02 -0.06 2.72
C SER A 142 4.82 0.86 2.43
N PHE A 143 4.46 1.10 1.17
CA PHE A 143 3.31 1.90 0.78
C PHE A 143 2.05 1.04 0.66
N THR A 144 2.14 -0.12 -0.01
CA THR A 144 1.01 -1.06 -0.07
C THR A 144 0.63 -1.54 1.32
N THR A 145 1.60 -1.93 2.18
CA THR A 145 1.29 -2.33 3.56
C THR A 145 0.67 -1.21 4.40
N LYS A 146 1.01 0.07 4.17
CA LYS A 146 0.31 1.19 4.82
C LYS A 146 -1.16 1.24 4.36
N LEU A 147 -1.41 1.09 3.06
CA LEU A 147 -2.75 1.10 2.50
C LEU A 147 -3.57 -0.14 2.88
N ASP A 148 -2.96 -1.32 2.97
CA ASP A 148 -3.58 -2.55 3.47
C ASP A 148 -4.13 -2.32 4.89
N GLN A 149 -3.33 -1.70 5.77
CA GLN A 149 -3.74 -1.36 7.14
C GLN A 149 -4.88 -0.32 7.19
N VAL A 150 -4.85 0.70 6.32
CA VAL A 150 -5.90 1.73 6.24
C VAL A 150 -7.21 1.14 5.71
N VAL A 151 -7.16 0.38 4.61
CA VAL A 151 -8.35 -0.25 4.01
C VAL A 151 -8.92 -1.33 4.91
N GLU A 152 -8.09 -2.12 5.61
CA GLU A 152 -8.56 -3.08 6.63
C GLU A 152 -9.29 -2.37 7.77
N ALA A 153 -8.79 -1.23 8.24
CA ALA A 153 -9.46 -0.47 9.30
C ALA A 153 -10.80 0.14 8.84
N LEU A 154 -10.92 0.55 7.57
CA LEU A 154 -12.20 0.95 6.96
C LEU A 154 -13.16 -0.25 6.84
N ARG A 155 -12.66 -1.41 6.41
CA ARG A 155 -13.43 -2.66 6.30
C ARG A 155 -13.96 -3.14 7.65
N VAL A 156 -13.17 -3.00 8.71
CA VAL A 156 -13.56 -3.28 10.11
C VAL A 156 -14.61 -2.28 10.62
N LYS A 157 -14.58 -1.02 10.18
CA LYS A 157 -15.62 -0.01 10.45
C LYS A 157 -16.93 -0.27 9.68
N GLY A 158 -16.89 -1.09 8.64
CA GLY A 158 -18.04 -1.49 7.82
C GLY A 158 -17.98 -1.04 6.36
N ILE A 159 -17.01 -0.18 6.02
CA ILE A 159 -16.83 0.43 4.70
C ILE A 159 -16.02 -0.53 3.82
N ARG A 160 -16.67 -1.22 2.88
CA ARG A 160 -16.05 -2.35 2.13
C ARG A 160 -15.52 -1.96 0.77
N ASP A 161 -16.26 -1.12 0.05
CA ASP A 161 -16.07 -0.93 -1.39
C ASP A 161 -15.13 0.26 -1.68
N VAL A 162 -13.96 0.27 -1.03
CA VAL A 162 -13.00 1.39 -1.09
C VAL A 162 -12.08 1.26 -2.30
N PHE A 163 -12.10 2.27 -3.17
CA PHE A 163 -11.16 2.40 -4.29
C PHE A 163 -9.92 3.19 -3.87
N VAL A 164 -8.73 2.81 -4.37
CA VAL A 164 -7.49 3.54 -4.08
C VAL A 164 -6.61 3.64 -5.32
N TYR A 165 -6.17 4.86 -5.63
CA TYR A 165 -5.28 5.20 -6.74
C TYR A 165 -4.10 6.03 -6.21
N GLY A 166 -2.88 5.55 -6.48
CA GLY A 166 -1.63 6.17 -6.06
C GLY A 166 -0.74 6.51 -7.26
N SER A 167 -0.23 7.75 -7.28
CA SER A 167 0.67 8.29 -8.30
C SER A 167 2.15 8.17 -7.89
N PRO A 168 2.85 7.06 -8.23
CA PRO A 168 4.24 6.83 -7.85
C PRO A 168 5.23 7.75 -8.57
N LYS A 169 6.40 7.90 -7.94
CA LYS A 169 7.58 8.47 -8.58
C LYS A 169 8.03 7.60 -9.75
N ARG A 170 8.34 8.23 -10.89
CA ARG A 170 8.94 7.55 -12.03
C ARG A 170 10.31 6.92 -11.67
N PRO A 171 10.55 5.64 -11.97
CA PRO A 171 11.87 5.02 -11.82
C PRO A 171 12.95 5.80 -12.60
N SER A 172 14.06 6.13 -11.96
CA SER A 172 15.15 6.92 -12.58
C SER A 172 16.53 6.28 -12.40
N GLY A 173 17.54 6.82 -13.10
CA GLY A 173 18.92 6.31 -13.07
C GLY A 173 19.13 5.04 -13.90
N LYS A 174 20.34 4.45 -13.80
CA LYS A 174 20.78 3.33 -14.68
C LYS A 174 19.83 2.12 -14.65
N LYS A 175 19.29 1.77 -13.47
CA LYS A 175 18.36 0.64 -13.30
C LYS A 175 17.00 0.82 -14.00
N SER A 176 16.60 2.06 -14.30
CA SER A 176 15.36 2.35 -15.02
C SER A 176 15.43 1.94 -16.50
N ARG A 177 16.63 2.00 -17.11
CA ARG A 177 16.87 1.65 -18.53
C ARG A 177 16.71 0.16 -18.85
N THR A 178 16.63 -0.69 -17.84
CA THR A 178 16.44 -2.15 -17.96
C THR A 178 15.04 -2.59 -17.53
N LEU A 179 14.13 -1.66 -17.22
CA LEU A 179 12.74 -1.97 -16.90
C LEU A 179 11.91 -2.04 -18.18
N VAL A 180 11.40 -3.23 -18.50
CA VAL A 180 10.28 -3.37 -19.44
C VAL A 180 9.04 -2.66 -18.88
N ASN A 181 8.19 -2.15 -19.78
CA ASN A 181 6.93 -1.46 -19.45
C ASN A 181 7.06 -0.17 -18.60
N LEU A 182 8.26 0.42 -18.52
CA LEU A 182 8.48 1.74 -17.94
C LEU A 182 7.64 2.80 -18.66
N SER A 183 6.85 3.56 -17.90
CA SER A 183 5.97 4.59 -18.47
C SER A 183 6.69 5.90 -18.78
N THR A 184 6.11 6.67 -19.71
CA THR A 184 6.65 7.96 -20.15
C THR A 184 6.51 9.03 -19.05
N GLU A 185 7.30 10.11 -19.15
CA GLU A 185 7.12 11.28 -18.29
C GLU A 185 5.70 11.86 -18.40
N LYS A 186 5.11 11.86 -19.62
CA LYS A 186 3.74 12.32 -19.85
C LYS A 186 2.71 11.51 -19.04
N LEU A 187 2.84 10.18 -18.99
CA LEU A 187 1.93 9.32 -18.21
C LEU A 187 2.09 9.54 -16.70
N HIS A 188 3.33 9.67 -16.22
CA HIS A 188 3.57 10.01 -14.81
C HIS A 188 3.09 11.41 -14.42
N ALA A 189 3.15 12.38 -15.35
CA ALA A 189 2.61 13.72 -15.13
C ALA A 189 1.07 13.71 -15.12
N ALA A 190 0.43 13.01 -16.06
CA ALA A 190 -1.04 12.90 -16.16
C ALA A 190 -1.68 12.25 -14.92
N MET A 191 -1.03 11.26 -14.31
CA MET A 191 -1.50 10.66 -13.05
C MET A 191 -1.17 11.49 -11.81
N ARG A 192 -0.44 12.60 -11.91
CA ARG A 192 0.00 13.35 -10.73
C ARG A 192 -0.88 14.57 -10.51
N LYS A 193 -1.58 14.62 -9.38
CA LYS A 193 -2.37 15.80 -8.97
C LYS A 193 -1.47 17.04 -9.05
N PRO A 194 -1.89 18.12 -9.73
CA PRO A 194 -3.28 18.46 -10.05
C PRO A 194 -3.87 17.86 -11.33
N GLN A 195 -3.16 17.04 -12.11
CA GLN A 195 -3.71 16.43 -13.32
C GLN A 195 -4.77 15.36 -13.00
N PRO A 196 -5.85 15.24 -13.81
CA PRO A 196 -7.01 14.41 -13.49
C PRO A 196 -6.83 12.91 -13.78
N GLY A 197 -5.68 12.42 -14.25
CA GLY A 197 -5.55 11.06 -14.79
C GLY A 197 -5.95 9.91 -13.86
N MET A 198 -5.87 10.09 -12.54
CA MET A 198 -6.38 9.10 -11.58
C MET A 198 -7.92 9.11 -11.49
N TRP A 199 -8.56 10.28 -11.61
CA TRP A 199 -10.02 10.41 -11.73
C TRP A 199 -10.50 9.78 -13.04
N GLU A 200 -9.82 10.06 -14.16
CA GLU A 200 -10.09 9.45 -15.46
C GLU A 200 -9.98 7.91 -15.37
N SER A 201 -8.92 7.38 -14.74
CA SER A 201 -8.75 5.94 -14.47
C SER A 201 -9.90 5.34 -13.65
N PHE A 202 -10.38 6.06 -12.63
CA PHE A 202 -11.51 5.62 -11.80
C PHE A 202 -12.82 5.54 -12.61
N LEU A 203 -13.08 6.51 -13.50
CA LEU A 203 -14.24 6.46 -14.39
C LEU A 203 -14.15 5.34 -15.44
N GLU A 204 -12.94 5.02 -15.92
CA GLU A 204 -12.70 3.85 -16.78
C GLU A 204 -12.95 2.54 -16.02
N ASP A 205 -12.45 2.42 -14.78
CA ASP A 205 -12.63 1.24 -13.95
C ASP A 205 -14.10 1.00 -13.55
N LEU A 206 -14.89 2.04 -13.25
CA LEU A 206 -16.34 1.93 -13.06
C LEU A 206 -17.02 1.37 -14.32
N LYS A 207 -16.75 1.95 -15.49
CA LYS A 207 -17.34 1.52 -16.77
C LYS A 207 -16.95 0.07 -17.13
N SER A 208 -15.72 -0.35 -16.81
CA SER A 208 -15.27 -1.73 -17.00
C SER A 208 -16.01 -2.75 -16.13
N ARG A 209 -16.70 -2.29 -15.08
CA ARG A 209 -17.50 -3.07 -14.14
C ARG A 209 -19.00 -2.96 -14.39
N GLU A 210 -19.39 -2.53 -15.60
CA GLU A 210 -20.78 -2.32 -16.04
C GLU A 210 -21.55 -1.23 -15.26
N ILE A 211 -20.85 -0.43 -14.43
CA ILE A 211 -21.40 0.77 -13.79
C ILE A 211 -21.39 1.88 -14.85
N THR A 212 -22.52 2.02 -15.53
CA THR A 212 -22.73 2.96 -16.65
C THR A 212 -23.44 4.25 -16.24
N GLN A 213 -23.86 4.35 -14.97
CA GLN A 213 -24.44 5.54 -14.38
C GLN A 213 -23.47 6.73 -14.43
N ASP A 214 -23.99 7.93 -14.74
CA ASP A 214 -23.23 9.17 -14.66
C ASP A 214 -22.87 9.51 -13.20
N VAL A 215 -21.76 10.23 -13.01
CA VAL A 215 -21.40 10.79 -11.69
C VAL A 215 -22.33 11.95 -11.36
N ASP A 216 -22.85 11.93 -10.13
CA ASP A 216 -23.57 13.06 -9.57
C ASP A 216 -22.58 14.14 -9.09
N TYR A 217 -22.09 14.97 -10.01
CA TYR A 217 -21.18 16.07 -9.70
C TYR A 217 -21.77 17.13 -8.76
N GLU A 218 -23.10 17.19 -8.58
CA GLU A 218 -23.71 18.08 -7.60
C GLU A 218 -23.54 17.53 -6.17
N ASN A 219 -23.53 16.20 -6.01
CA ASN A 219 -23.34 15.50 -4.74
C ASN A 219 -22.03 14.68 -4.72
N SER A 220 -20.98 15.15 -5.41
CA SER A 220 -19.64 14.55 -5.40
C SER A 220 -18.57 15.61 -5.15
N PHE A 221 -17.57 15.25 -4.36
CA PHE A 221 -16.58 16.19 -3.84
C PHE A 221 -15.21 15.54 -3.66
N PHE A 222 -14.16 16.37 -3.61
CA PHE A 222 -12.80 15.98 -3.29
C PHE A 222 -12.30 16.70 -2.03
N ILE A 223 -11.85 15.93 -1.05
CA ILE A 223 -11.25 16.42 0.19
C ILE A 223 -9.72 16.39 0.06
N GLY A 224 -9.06 17.49 0.40
CA GLY A 224 -7.58 17.55 0.40
C GLY A 224 -7.00 18.69 1.22
N ASP A 225 -5.80 18.49 1.78
CA ASP A 225 -5.11 19.50 2.59
C ASP A 225 -4.23 20.47 1.76
N ALA A 226 -3.86 20.11 0.52
CA ALA A 226 -3.17 21.01 -0.40
C ALA A 226 -4.16 21.99 -1.08
N ALA A 227 -4.74 22.87 -0.25
CA ALA A 227 -5.83 23.78 -0.59
C ALA A 227 -5.37 25.17 -1.09
N GLY A 228 -4.06 25.46 -1.08
CA GLY A 228 -3.53 26.77 -1.46
C GLY A 228 -3.76 27.89 -0.44
N ARG A 229 -4.03 27.54 0.83
CA ARG A 229 -4.12 28.49 1.95
C ARG A 229 -2.76 29.15 2.18
N LYS A 230 -2.73 30.27 2.93
CA LYS A 230 -1.53 31.10 3.16
C LYS A 230 -0.27 30.35 3.66
N ASN A 231 -0.47 29.19 4.31
CA ASN A 231 0.61 28.36 4.85
C ASN A 231 0.79 27.02 4.09
N ASP A 232 -0.02 26.76 3.05
CA ASP A 232 0.05 25.53 2.27
C ASP A 232 1.21 25.63 1.26
N PHE A 233 1.97 24.55 1.11
CA PHE A 233 3.10 24.52 0.17
C PHE A 233 2.68 24.35 -1.30
N LEU A 234 1.45 23.90 -1.55
CA LEU A 234 0.88 23.56 -2.86
C LEU A 234 -0.65 23.72 -2.80
N ASP A 235 -1.27 23.91 -3.97
CA ASP A 235 -2.72 23.92 -4.19
C ASP A 235 -3.20 22.68 -4.98
N SER A 236 -2.40 21.61 -5.01
CA SER A 236 -2.56 20.49 -5.94
C SER A 236 -3.87 19.72 -5.79
N ASP A 237 -4.52 19.81 -4.63
CA ASP A 237 -5.79 19.12 -4.35
C ASP A 237 -6.98 19.97 -4.81
N LEU A 238 -6.97 21.27 -4.49
CA LEU A 238 -7.93 22.24 -5.00
C LEU A 238 -7.94 22.27 -6.55
N GLN A 239 -6.77 22.18 -7.19
CA GLN A 239 -6.68 22.16 -8.65
C GLN A 239 -7.02 20.78 -9.25
N PHE A 240 -6.77 19.67 -8.53
CA PHE A 240 -7.26 18.34 -8.95
C PHE A 240 -8.78 18.28 -8.95
N ALA A 241 -9.43 18.77 -7.88
CA ALA A 241 -10.89 18.85 -7.77
C ALA A 241 -11.51 19.61 -8.95
N LYS A 242 -10.99 20.81 -9.26
CA LYS A 242 -11.41 21.60 -10.42
C LYS A 242 -11.24 20.85 -11.74
N ASN A 243 -10.10 20.21 -11.96
CA ASN A 243 -9.83 19.44 -13.18
C ASN A 243 -10.69 18.17 -13.29
N ALA A 244 -11.18 17.64 -12.17
CA ALA A 244 -12.14 16.54 -12.09
C ALA A 244 -13.61 17.00 -12.09
N ASN A 245 -13.89 18.32 -12.13
CA ASN A 245 -15.22 18.92 -11.97
C ASN A 245 -15.92 18.57 -10.63
N LEU A 246 -15.15 18.30 -9.57
CA LEU A 246 -15.65 18.02 -8.22
C LEU A 246 -15.70 19.29 -7.38
N LYS A 247 -16.64 19.35 -6.43
CA LYS A 247 -16.57 20.29 -5.30
C LYS A 247 -15.28 20.06 -4.50
N PHE A 248 -14.77 21.09 -3.83
CA PHE A 248 -13.56 20.98 -3.01
C PHE A 248 -13.79 21.52 -1.60
N GLU A 249 -13.40 20.71 -0.61
CA GLU A 249 -13.47 21.01 0.82
C GLU A 249 -12.17 20.51 1.49
N THR A 250 -11.83 21.02 2.67
CA THR A 250 -10.61 20.62 3.39
C THR A 250 -10.94 19.59 4.49
N PRO A 251 -9.94 18.87 5.03
CA PRO A 251 -10.16 17.96 6.16
C PRO A 251 -10.69 18.69 7.40
N ASP A 252 -10.31 19.97 7.55
CA ASP A 252 -10.77 20.87 8.60
C ASP A 252 -12.25 21.26 8.47
N ASP A 253 -12.85 21.13 7.28
CA ASP A 253 -14.28 21.37 7.04
C ASP A 253 -15.11 20.11 7.35
N LEU A 254 -14.74 18.97 6.75
CA LEU A 254 -15.53 17.73 6.81
C LEU A 254 -15.45 16.99 8.15
N PHE A 255 -14.28 16.97 8.80
CA PHE A 255 -14.02 16.11 9.97
C PHE A 255 -14.17 16.85 11.31
N THR A 256 -15.17 17.72 11.45
CA THR A 256 -15.46 18.46 12.70
C THR A 256 -16.33 17.67 13.70
#